data_AF-A0A936DHJ8-F1
#
_entry.id   AF-A0A936DHJ8-F1
#
_cell.length_a   1.000
_cell.length_b   1.000
_cell.length_c   1.000
_cell.angle_alpha   90.00
_cell.angle_beta   90.00
_cell.angle_gamma   90.00
#
_symmetry.space_group_name_H-M   'P 1'
#
loop_
_entity.id
_entity.type
_entity.pdbx_description
1 polymer ?
#
loop_
_entity_poly.entity_id
_entity_poly.type
_entity_poly.pdbx_seq_one_letter_code
_entity_poly.pdbx_strand_id
1 'polypeptide(L)'
;MCLQRELHRGRAELRLRGDLEILYAPAADPDAKPGQWIELHNPGATAWDLQGCVVTGDLAIDTFDVDVPLVIEAGGYATLGSGTQAELGFTPDFPMPIGVGLFNDGDIVTLTCDGVVIDTVSYDDIAPWPVVAPGTSIALAVLDASANDDGAAWCSGATAYGPGHLGTPGAPNDCP
;
A
#
# COMPACT_ATOMS: atom_id res chain seq x y z
N MET A 1 19.28 -9.13 37.74
CA MET A 1 19.59 -9.82 36.47
C MET A 1 18.60 -9.29 35.44
N CYS A 2 18.95 -8.17 34.79
CA CYS A 2 18.06 -7.47 33.85
C CYS A 2 18.74 -7.52 32.48
N LEU A 3 18.44 -8.58 31.73
CA LEU A 3 19.05 -8.91 30.44
C LEU A 3 18.01 -8.72 29.33
N GLN A 4 17.39 -7.54 29.29
CA GLN A 4 16.46 -7.14 28.22
C GLN A 4 16.84 -5.81 27.55
N ARG A 5 18.07 -5.31 27.76
CA ARG A 5 18.51 -4.00 27.21
C ARG A 5 19.29 -4.07 25.89
N GLU A 6 19.10 -5.13 25.09
CA GLU A 6 19.82 -5.27 23.81
C GLU A 6 18.92 -5.39 22.56
N LEU A 7 17.59 -5.31 22.67
CA LEU A 7 16.69 -5.42 21.50
C LEU A 7 16.19 -4.09 20.91
N HIS A 8 16.67 -2.93 21.38
CA HIS A 8 16.09 -1.62 20.97
C HIS A 8 17.09 -0.67 20.29
N ARG A 9 18.29 -1.13 19.93
CA ARG A 9 19.32 -0.28 19.30
C ARG A 9 19.40 -0.38 17.77
N GLY A 10 18.46 -1.05 17.11
CA GLY A 10 18.37 -1.12 15.64
C GLY A 10 17.25 -0.28 15.00
N ARG A 11 16.38 0.38 15.79
CA ARG A 11 15.11 0.95 15.30
C ARG A 11 15.14 2.45 14.93
N ALA A 12 16.30 3.02 14.63
CA ALA A 12 16.44 4.47 14.39
C ALA A 12 16.61 4.89 12.91
N GLU A 13 16.66 3.95 11.96
CA GLU A 13 16.78 4.26 10.52
C GLU A 13 15.72 3.58 9.64
N LEU A 14 14.76 2.87 10.25
CA LEU A 14 13.69 2.19 9.52
C LEU A 14 12.48 3.14 9.39
N ARG A 15 12.63 4.18 8.58
CA ARG A 15 11.45 4.83 7.98
C ARG A 15 11.10 3.96 6.79
N LEU A 16 9.91 3.33 6.73
CA LEU A 16 9.41 2.94 5.41
C LEU A 16 9.34 4.25 4.66
N ARG A 17 10.16 4.34 3.64
CA ARG A 17 9.81 5.14 2.48
C ARG A 17 8.89 4.20 1.71
N GLY A 18 7.64 4.11 2.13
CA GLY A 18 6.57 4.91 1.56
C GLY A 18 6.48 4.68 0.06
N ASP A 19 6.61 3.42 -0.31
CA ASP A 19 6.71 2.95 -1.66
C ASP A 19 5.43 2.17 -1.90
N LEU A 20 4.53 2.83 -2.62
CA LEU A 20 3.14 2.45 -2.67
C LEU A 20 2.67 2.39 -4.12
N GLU A 21 1.98 1.31 -4.41
CA GLU A 21 1.13 1.15 -5.58
C GLU A 21 -0.31 0.99 -5.08
N ILE A 22 -1.24 1.71 -5.71
CA ILE A 22 -2.64 1.80 -5.27
C ILE A 22 -3.53 1.46 -6.45
N LEU A 23 -4.47 0.54 -6.27
CA LEU A 23 -5.62 0.38 -7.14
C LEU A 23 -6.88 0.72 -6.34
N TYR A 24 -7.44 1.89 -6.62
CA TYR A 24 -8.62 2.41 -5.93
C TYR A 24 -9.92 2.17 -6.71
N ALA A 25 -9.88 1.96 -8.04
CA ALA A 25 -11.07 1.69 -8.85
C ALA A 25 -10.98 0.29 -9.50
N PRO A 26 -11.74 -0.72 -9.04
CA PRO A 26 -11.67 -2.08 -9.59
C PRO A 26 -12.11 -2.19 -11.06
N ALA A 27 -11.57 -3.17 -11.77
CA ALA A 27 -11.85 -3.39 -13.19
C ALA A 27 -13.31 -3.80 -13.47
N ALA A 28 -13.89 -4.63 -12.60
CA ALA A 28 -15.22 -5.23 -12.80
C ALA A 28 -16.36 -4.29 -12.41
N ASP A 29 -16.18 -3.54 -11.32
CA ASP A 29 -17.12 -2.56 -10.78
C ASP A 29 -16.31 -1.42 -10.15
N PRO A 30 -16.21 -0.25 -10.81
CA PRO A 30 -15.38 0.85 -10.33
C PRO A 30 -15.83 1.40 -8.97
N ASP A 31 -17.10 1.25 -8.60
CA ASP A 31 -17.64 1.78 -7.34
C ASP A 31 -17.61 0.75 -6.21
N ALA A 32 -17.10 -0.46 -6.47
CA ALA A 32 -17.01 -1.53 -5.49
C ALA A 32 -15.74 -1.38 -4.62
N LYS A 33 -15.88 -1.67 -3.32
CA LYS A 33 -14.74 -1.81 -2.41
C LYS A 33 -13.91 -3.10 -2.69
N PRO A 34 -14.53 -4.28 -2.98
CA PRO A 34 -13.78 -5.45 -3.44
C PRO A 34 -13.05 -5.23 -4.76
N GLY A 35 -11.81 -5.71 -4.86
CA GLY A 35 -10.91 -5.53 -6.00
C GLY A 35 -9.92 -4.37 -5.83
N GLN A 36 -10.04 -3.59 -4.76
CA GLN A 36 -9.09 -2.54 -4.39
C GLN A 36 -7.92 -3.09 -3.59
N TRP A 37 -6.74 -2.50 -3.75
CA TRP A 37 -5.55 -2.89 -3.01
C TRP A 37 -4.53 -1.77 -2.88
N ILE A 38 -3.70 -1.90 -1.86
CA ILE A 38 -2.48 -1.12 -1.65
C ILE A 38 -1.29 -2.07 -1.57
N GLU A 39 -0.11 -1.59 -1.94
CA GLU A 39 1.15 -2.30 -1.77
C GLU A 39 2.14 -1.50 -0.93
N LEU A 40 2.85 -2.17 -0.05
CA LEU A 40 3.91 -1.57 0.75
C LEU A 40 5.25 -2.19 0.35
N HIS A 41 6.26 -1.36 0.12
CA HIS A 41 7.63 -1.83 -0.04
C HIS A 41 8.53 -1.47 1.14
N ASN A 42 9.44 -2.40 1.46
CA ASN A 42 10.47 -2.23 2.48
C ASN A 42 11.81 -1.88 1.82
N PRO A 43 12.18 -0.60 1.71
CA PRO A 43 13.47 -0.19 1.14
C PRO A 43 14.66 -0.47 2.07
N GLY A 44 14.40 -0.97 3.29
CA GLY A 44 15.42 -1.25 4.30
C GLY A 44 16.27 -2.47 3.97
N ALA A 45 17.39 -2.58 4.68
CA ALA A 45 18.32 -3.71 4.54
C ALA A 45 17.93 -4.95 5.38
N THR A 46 16.82 -4.89 6.10
CA THR A 46 16.35 -5.96 6.99
C THR A 46 14.86 -6.16 6.84
N ALA A 47 14.41 -7.41 7.02
CA ALA A 47 12.98 -7.73 7.05
C ALA A 47 12.25 -6.94 8.15
N TRP A 48 11.00 -6.59 7.88
CA TRP A 48 10.12 -5.93 8.83
C TRP A 48 8.76 -6.62 8.88
N ASP A 49 8.38 -7.09 10.07
CA ASP A 49 7.03 -7.54 10.38
C ASP A 49 6.10 -6.36 10.71
N LEU A 50 5.02 -6.22 9.96
CA LEU A 50 3.98 -5.21 10.16
C LEU A 50 2.92 -5.62 11.18
N GLN A 51 3.04 -6.79 11.83
CA GLN A 51 2.10 -7.18 12.88
C GLN A 51 1.99 -6.12 13.98
N GLY A 52 0.75 -5.73 14.29
CA GLY A 52 0.42 -4.70 15.27
C GLY A 52 0.47 -3.27 14.73
N CYS A 53 0.80 -3.09 13.44
CA CYS A 53 0.58 -1.83 12.75
C CYS A 53 -0.92 -1.62 12.44
N VAL A 54 -1.30 -0.36 12.27
CA VAL A 54 -2.65 0.08 11.93
C VAL A 54 -2.58 0.83 10.60
N VAL A 55 -3.46 0.46 9.68
CA VAL A 55 -3.71 1.20 8.43
C VAL A 55 -5.01 1.97 8.61
N THR A 56 -4.99 3.27 8.35
CA THR A 56 -6.16 4.15 8.45
C THR A 56 -6.44 4.86 7.12
N GLY A 57 -7.69 4.86 6.69
CA GLY A 57 -8.25 5.73 5.64
C GLY A 57 -8.67 7.11 6.15
N ASP A 58 -9.25 7.96 5.28
CA ASP A 58 -9.85 9.24 5.66
C ASP A 58 -11.08 9.07 6.57
N LEU A 59 -11.87 8.02 6.34
CA LEU A 59 -12.96 7.64 7.24
C LEU A 59 -12.52 6.58 8.24
N ALA A 60 -13.06 6.68 9.47
CA ALA A 60 -12.81 5.70 10.53
C ALA A 60 -13.26 4.27 10.18
N ILE A 61 -14.16 4.10 9.20
CA ILE A 61 -14.58 2.77 8.72
C ILE A 61 -13.52 2.10 7.85
N ASP A 62 -12.61 2.88 7.27
CA ASP A 62 -11.51 2.41 6.42
C ASP A 62 -10.22 2.19 7.25
N THR A 63 -10.37 1.92 8.55
CA THR A 63 -9.27 1.62 9.48
C THR A 63 -9.23 0.13 9.83
N PHE A 64 -8.05 -0.47 9.82
CA PHE A 64 -7.83 -1.85 10.22
C PHE A 64 -6.44 -2.10 10.81
N ASP A 65 -6.35 -3.11 11.67
CA ASP A 65 -5.11 -3.60 12.25
C ASP A 65 -4.52 -4.72 11.39
N VAL A 66 -3.20 -4.74 11.24
CA VAL A 66 -2.46 -5.92 10.77
C VAL A 66 -2.29 -6.86 11.97
N ASP A 67 -3.26 -7.74 12.19
CA ASP A 67 -3.38 -8.54 13.42
C ASP A 67 -2.58 -9.87 13.40
N VAL A 68 -2.09 -10.25 12.22
CA VAL A 68 -1.24 -11.43 11.99
C VAL A 68 0.15 -11.02 11.47
N PRO A 69 1.16 -11.90 11.57
CA PRO A 69 2.47 -11.65 10.96
C PRO A 69 2.36 -11.31 9.48
N LEU A 70 2.95 -10.17 9.09
CA LEU A 70 3.08 -9.72 7.71
C LEU A 70 4.50 -9.22 7.52
N VAL A 71 5.40 -10.14 7.15
CA VAL A 71 6.83 -9.86 7.04
C VAL A 71 7.16 -9.42 5.62
N ILE A 72 7.65 -8.20 5.49
CA ILE A 72 8.23 -7.67 4.25
C ILE A 72 9.74 -7.82 4.34
N GLU A 73 10.31 -8.72 3.53
CA GLU A 73 11.76 -8.91 3.44
C GLU A 73 12.48 -7.63 3.00
N ALA A 74 13.81 -7.59 3.17
CA ALA A 74 14.61 -6.46 2.70
C ALA A 74 14.45 -6.27 1.17
N GLY A 75 14.03 -5.09 0.73
CA GLY A 75 13.69 -4.81 -0.68
C GLY A 75 12.43 -5.52 -1.18
N GLY A 76 11.64 -6.09 -0.27
CA GLY A 76 10.43 -6.85 -0.59
C GLY A 76 9.18 -5.97 -0.62
N TYR A 77 8.08 -6.57 -1.08
CA TYR A 77 6.77 -5.96 -1.25
C TYR A 77 5.74 -6.78 -0.46
N ALA A 78 4.69 -6.13 0.03
CA ALA A 78 3.52 -6.78 0.58
C ALA A 78 2.24 -6.08 0.14
N THR A 79 1.30 -6.87 -0.34
CA THR A 79 0.01 -6.42 -0.86
C THR A 79 -1.08 -6.59 0.20
N LEU A 80 -1.90 -5.55 0.36
CA LEU A 80 -3.10 -5.57 1.21
C LEU A 80 -4.31 -5.31 0.32
N GLY A 81 -5.19 -6.30 0.17
CA GLY A 81 -6.27 -6.29 -0.82
C GLY A 81 -7.64 -6.62 -0.23
N SER A 82 -8.69 -5.95 -0.70
CA SER A 82 -10.09 -6.27 -0.38
C SER A 82 -10.70 -7.13 -1.48
N GLY A 83 -11.43 -8.17 -1.11
CA GLY A 83 -12.11 -9.07 -2.06
C GLY A 83 -11.41 -10.40 -2.29
N THR A 84 -11.84 -11.08 -3.35
CA THR A 84 -11.41 -12.42 -3.76
C THR A 84 -10.30 -12.37 -4.81
N GLN A 85 -9.61 -13.49 -5.01
CA GLN A 85 -8.61 -13.60 -6.08
C GLN A 85 -9.17 -13.28 -7.47
N ALA A 86 -10.45 -13.56 -7.72
CA ALA A 86 -11.09 -13.27 -9.00
C ALA A 86 -11.33 -11.76 -9.19
N GLU A 87 -11.61 -11.03 -8.12
CA GLU A 87 -11.83 -9.57 -8.15
C GLU A 87 -10.50 -8.80 -8.18
N LEU A 88 -9.47 -9.33 -7.50
CA LEU A 88 -8.16 -8.70 -7.43
C LEU A 88 -7.26 -9.04 -8.61
N GLY A 89 -7.42 -10.23 -9.22
CA GLY A 89 -6.51 -10.78 -10.23
C GLY A 89 -5.30 -11.52 -9.64
N PHE A 90 -5.11 -11.47 -8.32
CA PHE A 90 -4.05 -12.15 -7.57
C PHE A 90 -4.52 -12.45 -6.14
N THR A 91 -3.71 -13.15 -5.34
CA THR A 91 -3.97 -13.34 -3.90
C THR A 91 -3.12 -12.37 -3.10
N PRO A 92 -3.71 -11.44 -2.32
CA PRO A 92 -2.93 -10.49 -1.54
C PRO A 92 -2.26 -11.18 -0.35
N ASP A 93 -1.14 -10.62 0.10
CA ASP A 93 -0.41 -11.09 1.28
C ASP A 93 -1.21 -10.89 2.56
N PHE A 94 -2.04 -9.84 2.59
CA PHE A 94 -2.97 -9.56 3.68
C PHE A 94 -4.37 -9.23 3.14
N PRO A 95 -5.43 -9.92 3.60
CA PRO A 95 -6.80 -9.58 3.24
C PRO A 95 -7.30 -8.38 4.07
N MET A 96 -7.63 -7.28 3.42
CA MET A 96 -8.30 -6.15 4.06
C MET A 96 -9.69 -6.57 4.57
N PRO A 97 -10.14 -6.08 5.74
CA PRO A 97 -11.47 -6.40 6.26
C PRO A 97 -12.61 -5.99 5.31
N ILE A 98 -13.72 -6.73 5.35
CA ILE A 98 -14.92 -6.41 4.58
C ILE A 98 -15.44 -5.02 4.97
N GLY A 99 -15.68 -4.17 3.98
CA GLY A 99 -16.22 -2.82 4.16
C GLY A 99 -15.16 -1.72 4.23
N VAL A 100 -13.89 -2.10 4.43
CA VAL A 100 -12.75 -1.21 4.22
C VAL A 100 -12.50 -1.05 2.72
N GLY A 101 -12.12 0.14 2.31
CA GLY A 101 -11.50 0.34 1.02
C GLY A 101 -11.23 1.80 0.74
N LEU A 102 -10.93 2.07 -0.52
CA LEU A 102 -10.35 3.30 -1.01
C LEU A 102 -11.41 4.15 -1.73
N PHE A 103 -11.33 5.46 -1.62
CA PHE A 103 -12.18 6.37 -2.38
C PHE A 103 -11.64 6.62 -3.79
N ASN A 104 -12.56 6.73 -4.76
CA ASN A 104 -12.21 6.96 -6.15
C ASN A 104 -11.78 8.39 -6.43
N ASP A 105 -12.30 9.36 -5.68
CA ASP A 105 -12.06 10.80 -5.80
C ASP A 105 -10.95 11.31 -4.85
N GLY A 106 -10.08 10.40 -4.42
CA GLY A 106 -8.99 10.66 -3.50
C GLY A 106 -9.25 10.19 -2.07
N ASP A 107 -8.19 9.76 -1.39
CA ASP A 107 -8.23 9.25 -0.01
C ASP A 107 -6.87 9.48 0.65
N ILE A 108 -6.82 9.29 1.96
CA ILE A 108 -5.58 9.32 2.76
C ILE A 108 -5.35 7.94 3.32
N VAL A 109 -4.20 7.34 3.04
CA VAL A 109 -3.79 6.07 3.64
C VAL A 109 -2.60 6.33 4.56
N THR A 110 -2.74 6.01 5.84
CA THR A 110 -1.67 6.16 6.83
C THR A 110 -1.33 4.83 7.48
N LEU A 111 -0.04 4.50 7.53
CA LEU A 111 0.49 3.37 8.27
C LEU A 111 1.09 3.85 9.59
N THR A 112 0.57 3.33 10.71
CA THR A 112 1.07 3.62 12.06
C THR A 112 1.53 2.34 12.74
N CYS A 113 2.75 2.31 13.25
CA CYS A 113 3.28 1.17 13.99
C CYS A 113 3.81 1.62 15.36
N ASP A 114 3.50 0.89 16.42
CA ASP A 114 3.92 1.26 17.80
C ASP A 114 3.54 2.72 18.18
N GLY A 115 2.44 3.24 17.62
CA GLY A 115 1.96 4.62 17.82
C GLY A 115 2.77 5.70 17.09
N VAL A 116 3.67 5.31 16.18
CA VAL A 116 4.44 6.21 15.32
C VAL A 116 3.93 6.10 13.90
N VAL A 117 3.56 7.24 13.30
CA VAL A 117 3.28 7.30 11.86
C VAL A 117 4.55 6.94 11.11
N ILE A 118 4.47 5.86 10.36
CA ILE A 118 5.57 5.38 9.52
C ILE A 118 5.54 6.12 8.20
N ASP A 119 4.37 6.17 7.58
CA ASP A 119 4.13 6.86 6.31
C ASP A 119 2.65 7.23 6.15
N THR A 120 2.41 8.27 5.35
CA THR A 120 1.09 8.70 4.92
C THR A 120 1.16 9.05 3.44
N VAL A 121 0.17 8.61 2.67
CA VAL A 121 -0.09 9.12 1.33
C VAL A 121 -1.46 9.80 1.30
N SER A 122 -1.59 10.87 0.53
CA SER A 122 -2.87 11.46 0.16
C SER A 122 -2.97 11.46 -1.36
N TYR A 123 -3.72 10.54 -1.96
CA TYR A 123 -3.87 10.47 -3.42
C TYR A 123 -5.15 11.14 -3.90
N ASP A 124 -5.24 11.39 -5.21
CA ASP A 124 -6.38 12.02 -5.88
C ASP A 124 -6.57 11.36 -7.27
N ASP A 125 -7.71 11.57 -7.92
CA ASP A 125 -7.98 11.17 -9.32
C ASP A 125 -7.91 12.34 -10.31
N ILE A 126 -7.37 13.47 -9.85
CA ILE A 126 -7.19 14.70 -10.63
C ILE A 126 -5.71 15.09 -10.71
N ALA A 127 -5.30 15.61 -11.86
CA ALA A 127 -3.95 16.14 -12.08
C ALA A 127 -3.52 17.11 -10.95
N PRO A 128 -2.30 16.96 -10.38
CA PRO A 128 -1.16 16.27 -10.95
C PRO A 128 -1.13 14.74 -10.79
N TRP A 129 -2.06 14.15 -10.03
CA TRP A 129 -2.17 12.70 -9.89
C TRP A 129 -2.55 12.03 -11.22
N PRO A 130 -2.14 10.77 -11.45
CA PRO A 130 -2.50 10.04 -12.65
C PRO A 130 -4.00 9.79 -12.70
N VAL A 131 -4.65 10.27 -13.77
CA VAL A 131 -6.06 9.95 -14.05
C VAL A 131 -6.10 8.63 -14.80
N VAL A 132 -6.47 7.55 -14.11
CA VAL A 132 -6.43 6.19 -14.64
C VAL A 132 -7.82 5.61 -14.89
N ALA A 133 -7.91 4.65 -15.82
CA ALA A 133 -9.15 3.90 -16.03
C ALA A 133 -9.34 2.84 -14.93
N PRO A 134 -10.58 2.43 -14.63
CA PRO A 134 -10.82 1.33 -13.69
C PRO A 134 -10.00 0.08 -14.05
N GLY A 135 -9.47 -0.59 -13.02
CA GLY A 135 -8.56 -1.73 -13.15
C GLY A 135 -7.09 -1.34 -13.31
N THR A 136 -6.75 -0.06 -13.40
CA THR A 136 -5.36 0.42 -13.51
C THR A 136 -4.92 1.02 -12.18
N SER A 137 -3.77 0.59 -11.68
CA SER A 137 -3.15 1.17 -10.49
C SER A 137 -2.48 2.53 -10.77
N ILE A 138 -2.21 3.27 -9.71
CA ILE A 138 -1.22 4.34 -9.68
C ILE A 138 -0.01 3.87 -8.87
N ALA A 139 1.19 4.17 -9.37
CA ALA A 139 2.45 3.72 -8.80
C ALA A 139 3.41 4.90 -8.63
N LEU A 140 4.12 4.95 -7.51
CA LEU A 140 5.16 5.94 -7.26
C LEU A 140 6.41 5.67 -8.12
N ALA A 141 6.87 6.66 -8.89
CA ALA A 141 8.04 6.55 -9.76
C ALA A 141 9.35 6.50 -8.99
N VAL A 142 9.47 7.36 -7.99
CA VAL A 142 10.66 7.47 -7.15
C VAL A 142 10.29 7.04 -5.75
N LEU A 143 10.82 5.89 -5.37
CA LEU A 143 10.61 5.22 -4.10
C LEU A 143 11.12 6.03 -2.88
N ASP A 144 10.37 7.07 -2.49
CA ASP A 144 10.64 7.98 -1.37
C ASP A 144 9.33 8.48 -0.69
N ALA A 145 9.19 8.28 0.63
CA ALA A 145 8.05 8.74 1.46
C ALA A 145 7.87 10.26 1.53
N SER A 146 8.78 11.06 0.99
CA SER A 146 8.56 12.50 0.85
C SER A 146 8.11 12.90 -0.55
N ALA A 147 8.28 11.98 -1.52
CA ALA A 147 7.81 12.16 -2.88
C ALA A 147 6.41 11.59 -3.10
N ASN A 148 5.97 10.63 -2.27
CA ASN A 148 4.63 10.03 -2.33
C ASN A 148 3.49 11.05 -2.09
N ASP A 149 3.77 12.22 -1.52
CA ASP A 149 2.83 13.33 -1.36
C ASP A 149 2.71 14.26 -2.59
N ASP A 150 3.59 14.10 -3.59
CA ASP A 150 3.55 14.86 -4.85
C ASP A 150 2.94 14.00 -5.96
N GLY A 151 1.69 14.30 -6.35
CA GLY A 151 1.01 13.57 -7.43
C GLY A 151 1.80 13.52 -8.75
N ALA A 152 2.71 14.47 -9.01
CA ALA A 152 3.56 14.45 -10.20
C ALA A 152 4.68 13.38 -10.14
N ALA A 153 4.95 12.80 -8.97
CA ALA A 153 5.86 11.69 -8.77
C ALA A 153 5.19 10.33 -9.04
N TRP A 154 3.89 10.31 -9.30
CA TRP A 154 3.13 9.09 -9.58
C TRP A 154 2.86 8.93 -11.07
N CYS A 155 2.69 7.68 -11.51
CA CYS A 155 2.22 7.37 -12.85
C CYS A 155 1.25 6.18 -12.85
N SER A 156 0.62 5.93 -14.00
CA SER A 156 -0.27 4.78 -14.18
C SER A 156 0.51 3.48 -14.33
N GLY A 157 0.06 2.41 -13.66
CA GLY A 157 0.54 1.06 -13.94
C GLY A 157 0.29 0.65 -15.39
N ALA A 158 1.24 -0.06 -16.00
CA ALA A 158 1.20 -0.43 -17.42
C ALA A 158 1.24 -1.94 -17.67
N THR A 159 1.66 -2.72 -16.68
CA THR A 159 1.90 -4.16 -16.76
C THR A 159 0.62 -4.91 -16.48
N ALA A 160 0.18 -5.74 -17.42
CA ALA A 160 -0.97 -6.60 -17.19
C ALA A 160 -0.62 -7.73 -16.23
N TYR A 161 -1.31 -7.80 -15.09
CA TYR A 161 -1.17 -8.89 -14.12
C TYR A 161 -2.42 -9.79 -14.03
N GLY A 162 -3.50 -9.41 -14.73
CA GLY A 162 -4.72 -10.19 -14.84
C GLY A 162 -5.68 -9.61 -15.89
N PRO A 163 -6.77 -10.30 -16.23
CA PRO A 163 -7.76 -9.80 -17.19
C PRO A 163 -8.37 -8.47 -16.72
N GLY A 164 -8.09 -7.38 -17.42
CA GLY A 164 -8.60 -6.05 -17.07
C GLY A 164 -7.83 -5.34 -15.97
N HIS A 165 -6.69 -5.88 -15.54
CA HIS A 165 -5.89 -5.32 -14.45
C HIS A 165 -4.49 -4.91 -14.92
N LEU A 166 -4.10 -3.67 -14.59
CA LEU A 166 -2.79 -3.09 -14.87
C LEU A 166 -2.13 -2.63 -13.58
N GLY A 167 -0.87 -3.01 -13.37
CA GLY A 167 -0.08 -2.76 -12.17
C GLY A 167 1.00 -3.82 -11.94
N THR A 168 1.69 -3.76 -10.80
CA THR A 168 2.83 -4.61 -10.46
C THR A 168 2.76 -5.25 -9.07
N PRO A 169 1.62 -5.85 -8.65
CA PRO A 169 1.51 -6.42 -7.31
C PRO A 169 2.59 -7.49 -7.04
N GLY A 170 3.33 -7.30 -5.96
CA GLY A 170 4.44 -8.11 -5.49
C GLY A 170 5.76 -7.85 -6.21
N ALA A 171 5.88 -6.77 -6.98
CA ALA A 171 7.03 -6.50 -7.86
C ALA A 171 7.36 -5.00 -7.95
N PRO A 172 8.56 -4.63 -8.43
CA PRO A 172 8.90 -3.22 -8.62
C PRO A 172 7.94 -2.53 -9.61
N ASN A 173 7.52 -1.31 -9.23
CA ASN A 173 6.73 -0.41 -10.06
C ASN A 173 7.30 -0.30 -11.48
N ASP A 174 6.43 -0.39 -12.48
CA ASP A 174 6.78 -0.24 -13.89
C ASP A 174 6.78 1.21 -14.39
N CYS A 175 6.74 2.13 -13.43
CA CYS A 175 6.82 3.56 -13.65
C CYS A 175 8.24 3.99 -14.07
N PRO A 176 8.41 4.73 -15.18
CA PRO A 176 9.72 5.12 -15.72
C PRO A 176 10.43 6.25 -14.95
#